data_AF-A0A931XXH9-F1
#
_entry.id   AF-A0A931XXH9-F1
#
_cell.length_a   1.000
_cell.length_b   1.000
_cell.length_c   1.000
_cell.angle_alpha   90.00
_cell.angle_beta   90.00
_cell.angle_gamma   90.00
#
_symmetry.space_group_name_H-M   'P 1'
#
loop_
_entity.id
_entity.type
_entity.pdbx_description
1 polymer ?
#
loop_
_entity_poly.entity_id
_entity_poly.type
_entity_poly.pdbx_seq_one_letter_code
_entity_poly.pdbx_strand_id
1 'polypeptide(L)'
;MSALRLIIPLALLSLAACGGASKAPATGGAAPPPSAPPVYEDKAKAEPALLPVETRAASAQAELDEAQGAFSAAGGDCAALCKALASMSRATNSLCELVKEGGDPKRCSDAKARLESAQSKVNSSCGACG
;
A
#
# COMPACT_ATOMS: atom_id res chain seq x y z
N MET A 1 35.45 -25.16 39.22
CA MET A 1 34.65 -24.07 39.85
C MET A 1 33.49 -23.82 38.88
N SER A 2 32.47 -24.69 38.83
CA SER A 2 31.19 -24.60 39.57
C SER A 2 30.57 -23.19 39.44
N ALA A 3 29.34 -22.96 38.94
CA ALA A 3 28.14 -23.78 38.81
C ALA A 3 27.25 -23.18 37.68
N LEU A 4 26.74 -23.93 36.69
CA LEU A 4 25.49 -24.71 36.66
C LEU A 4 24.40 -24.33 37.69
N ARG A 5 23.28 -23.75 37.22
CA ARG A 5 21.87 -24.05 37.59
C ARG A 5 20.93 -23.10 36.84
N LEU A 6 20.17 -23.54 35.83
CA LEU A 6 18.95 -24.38 35.86
C LEU A 6 17.66 -23.56 36.09
N ILE A 7 16.74 -23.71 35.13
CA ILE A 7 15.28 -23.80 35.28
C ILE A 7 14.54 -22.48 35.55
N ILE A 8 13.58 -22.15 34.67
CA ILE A 8 12.14 -22.05 34.99
C ILE A 8 11.31 -22.13 33.68
N PRO A 9 10.12 -22.75 33.71
CA PRO A 9 9.50 -23.46 32.59
C PRO A 9 8.34 -22.71 31.93
N LEU A 10 7.83 -23.32 30.85
CA LEU A 10 6.52 -23.09 30.25
C LEU A 10 5.39 -22.98 31.30
N ALA A 11 4.59 -21.93 31.19
CA ALA A 11 3.19 -21.89 31.62
C ALA A 11 2.50 -20.79 30.78
N LEU A 12 1.65 -21.17 29.82
CA LEU A 12 0.20 -21.36 30.00
C LEU A 12 -0.60 -20.04 29.89
N LEU A 13 -1.50 -20.02 28.91
CA LEU A 13 -2.79 -19.30 28.87
C LEU A 13 -2.72 -17.77 28.87
N SER A 14 -3.35 -17.08 27.92
CA SER A 14 -4.80 -16.92 28.02
C SER A 14 -5.46 -16.51 26.72
N LEU A 15 -6.48 -17.29 26.39
CA LEU A 15 -7.60 -16.98 25.51
C LEU A 15 -8.60 -16.09 26.30
N ALA A 16 -8.91 -14.89 25.82
CA ALA A 16 -10.04 -14.08 26.29
C ALA A 16 -10.26 -12.90 25.33
N ALA A 17 -11.43 -12.36 25.08
CA ALA A 17 -12.83 -12.76 25.17
C ALA A 17 -13.61 -11.58 24.56
N CYS A 18 -14.76 -11.85 23.96
CA CYS A 18 -15.70 -10.83 23.51
C CYS A 18 -16.13 -9.89 24.64
N GLY A 19 -16.53 -8.68 24.26
CA GLY A 19 -17.71 -8.04 24.87
C GLY A 19 -17.46 -6.72 25.58
N GLY A 20 -17.93 -5.64 24.97
CA GLY A 20 -17.98 -4.30 25.57
C GLY A 20 -18.93 -3.37 24.83
N ALA A 21 -20.22 -3.72 24.80
CA ALA A 21 -21.34 -2.79 24.60
C ALA A 21 -21.54 -2.00 25.92
N SER A 22 -22.11 -0.80 26.07
CA SER A 22 -23.06 0.00 25.30
C SER A 22 -23.03 1.43 25.88
N LYS A 23 -23.34 2.47 25.09
CA LYS A 23 -24.29 3.51 25.52
C LYS A 23 -24.77 4.36 24.34
N ALA A 24 -26.03 4.15 23.94
CA ALA A 24 -26.86 5.19 23.35
C ALA A 24 -27.57 5.95 24.48
N PRO A 25 -27.97 7.21 24.25
CA PRO A 25 -29.38 7.44 23.93
C PRO A 25 -29.62 8.41 22.77
N ALA A 26 -30.80 8.28 22.18
CA ALA A 26 -31.27 8.92 20.98
C ALA A 26 -31.75 10.37 21.19
N THR A 27 -31.52 11.20 20.17
CA THR A 27 -32.29 12.43 19.89
C THR A 27 -32.52 12.52 18.38
N GLY A 28 -33.78 12.68 18.00
CA GLY A 28 -34.27 12.51 16.63
C GLY A 28 -33.67 13.48 15.61
N GLY A 29 -33.46 12.95 14.42
CA GLY A 29 -33.28 13.68 13.16
C GLY A 29 -33.96 12.86 12.07
N ALA A 30 -34.75 13.53 11.24
CA ALA A 30 -35.54 12.95 10.17
C ALA A 30 -34.74 11.96 9.30
N ALA A 31 -35.37 10.83 8.96
CA ALA A 31 -34.81 9.83 8.07
C ALA A 31 -34.51 10.44 6.69
N PRO A 32 -33.25 10.44 6.20
CA PRO A 32 -33.00 10.60 4.78
C PRO A 32 -33.55 9.36 4.04
N PRO A 33 -34.07 9.50 2.81
CA PRO A 33 -34.49 8.35 2.01
C PRO A 33 -33.33 7.37 1.85
N PRO A 34 -33.60 6.05 1.69
CA PRO A 34 -32.55 5.10 1.37
C PRO A 34 -31.89 5.53 0.06
N SER A 35 -30.64 5.95 0.14
CA SER A 35 -29.78 6.06 -1.04
C SER A 35 -29.76 4.67 -1.67
N ALA A 36 -30.41 4.55 -2.81
CA ALA A 36 -30.26 3.40 -3.69
C ALA A 36 -28.75 3.09 -3.82
N PRO A 37 -28.35 1.81 -3.88
CA PRO A 37 -26.98 1.48 -4.25
C PRO A 37 -26.68 2.21 -5.58
N PRO A 38 -25.51 2.83 -5.75
CA PRO A 38 -25.09 3.20 -7.08
C PRO A 38 -25.13 1.93 -7.92
N VAL A 39 -26.03 1.92 -8.89
CA VAL A 39 -25.96 1.10 -10.09
C VAL A 39 -24.59 1.35 -10.70
N TYR A 40 -23.60 0.51 -10.39
CA TYR A 40 -22.46 0.32 -11.26
C TYR A 40 -22.91 -0.64 -12.36
N GLU A 41 -23.75 -0.09 -13.23
CA GLU A 41 -23.93 -0.61 -14.57
C GLU A 41 -22.59 -0.66 -15.30
N ASP A 42 -22.51 -1.67 -16.15
CA ASP A 42 -21.51 -1.87 -17.18
C ASP A 42 -20.10 -2.31 -16.75
N LYS A 43 -19.96 -3.64 -16.70
CA LYS A 43 -18.90 -4.35 -17.41
C LYS A 43 -18.92 -3.95 -18.92
N ALA A 44 -18.70 -2.68 -19.22
CA ALA A 44 -18.11 -2.31 -20.49
C ALA A 44 -16.68 -2.83 -20.38
N LYS A 45 -16.37 -3.83 -21.19
CA LYS A 45 -15.01 -4.09 -21.64
C LYS A 45 -14.54 -2.78 -22.27
N ALA A 46 -14.01 -1.86 -21.46
CA ALA A 46 -13.35 -0.67 -21.92
C ALA A 46 -12.17 -1.21 -22.74
N GLU A 47 -12.37 -1.27 -24.05
CA GLU A 47 -11.30 -1.08 -25.00
C GLU A 47 -10.43 0.04 -24.40
N PRO A 48 -9.13 -0.20 -24.14
CA PRO A 48 -8.30 0.77 -23.45
C PRO A 48 -8.35 2.06 -24.27
N ALA A 49 -9.24 2.96 -23.87
CA ALA A 49 -9.38 4.26 -24.47
C ALA A 49 -7.97 4.82 -24.40
N LEU A 50 -7.44 5.20 -25.56
CA LEU A 50 -6.10 5.74 -25.75
C LEU A 50 -6.01 7.05 -24.97
N LEU A 51 -5.93 6.96 -23.64
CA LEU A 51 -5.80 8.10 -22.78
C LEU A 51 -4.53 8.83 -23.21
N PRO A 52 -4.57 10.17 -23.30
CA PRO A 52 -3.37 10.94 -23.61
C PRO A 52 -2.21 10.51 -22.72
N VAL A 53 -1.01 10.47 -23.30
CA VAL A 53 0.22 10.08 -22.58
C VAL A 53 0.36 10.86 -21.27
N GLU A 54 0.02 12.16 -21.27
CA GLU A 54 0.03 12.98 -20.06
C GLU A 54 -0.95 12.51 -18.99
N THR A 55 -2.15 12.08 -19.36
CA THR A 55 -3.14 11.56 -18.38
C THR A 55 -2.63 10.26 -17.76
N ARG A 56 -2.08 9.37 -18.58
CA ARG A 56 -1.47 8.12 -18.09
C ARG A 56 -0.24 8.38 -17.22
N ALA A 57 0.58 9.36 -17.59
CA ALA A 57 1.75 9.77 -16.81
C ALA A 57 1.33 10.35 -15.45
N ALA A 58 0.28 11.18 -15.42
CA ALA A 58 -0.26 11.72 -14.17
C ALA A 58 -0.81 10.61 -13.26
N SER A 59 -1.52 9.62 -13.82
CA SER A 59 -2.00 8.46 -13.06
C SER A 59 -0.85 7.62 -12.51
N ALA A 60 0.15 7.30 -13.34
CA ALA A 60 1.32 6.52 -12.89
C ALA A 60 2.16 7.28 -11.85
N GLN A 61 2.22 8.61 -11.95
CA GLN A 61 2.87 9.45 -10.95
C GLN A 61 2.10 9.42 -9.62
N ALA A 62 0.77 9.52 -9.66
CA ALA A 62 -0.06 9.41 -8.45
C ALA A 62 0.08 8.03 -7.78
N GLU A 63 0.13 6.95 -8.56
CA GLU A 63 0.40 5.59 -8.04
C GLU A 63 1.78 5.49 -7.37
N LEU A 64 2.80 6.12 -7.96
CA LEU A 64 4.14 6.16 -7.38
C LEU A 64 4.15 6.93 -6.05
N ASP A 65 3.52 8.10 -6.01
CA ASP A 65 3.46 8.94 -4.81
C ASP A 65 2.65 8.28 -3.69
N GLU A 66 1.55 7.59 -4.01
CA GLU A 66 0.79 6.77 -3.05
C GLU A 66 1.65 5.63 -2.50
N ALA A 67 2.32 4.88 -3.38
CA ALA A 67 3.18 3.77 -2.98
C ALA A 67 4.35 4.26 -2.10
N GLN A 68 4.91 5.44 -2.38
CA GLN A 68 5.96 6.06 -1.58
C GLN A 68 5.44 6.52 -0.21
N GLY A 69 4.20 7.01 -0.14
CA GLY A 69 3.51 7.27 1.12
C GLY A 69 3.34 6.01 1.96
N ALA A 70 2.84 4.92 1.35
CA ALA A 70 2.72 3.63 2.00
C ALA A 70 4.07 3.07 2.47
N PHE A 71 5.12 3.23 1.66
CA PHE A 71 6.49 2.84 2.02
C PHE A 71 7.00 3.58 3.26
N SER A 72 6.74 4.89 3.33
CA SER A 72 7.13 5.72 4.47
C SER A 72 6.33 5.36 5.74
N ALA A 73 5.04 5.08 5.58
CA ALA A 73 4.15 4.68 6.68
C ALA A 73 4.43 3.26 7.22
N ALA A 74 4.98 2.37 6.39
CA ALA A 74 5.32 1.00 6.79
C ALA A 74 6.37 0.95 7.91
N GLY A 75 7.21 1.99 8.04
CA GLY A 75 8.22 2.12 9.09
C GLY A 75 9.33 1.07 8.99
N GLY A 76 9.05 -0.13 9.52
CA GLY A 76 9.91 -1.30 9.50
C GLY A 76 9.18 -2.64 9.29
N ASP A 77 7.87 -2.63 9.01
CA ASP A 77 7.15 -3.85 8.65
C ASP A 77 7.59 -4.31 7.25
N CYS A 78 8.34 -5.40 7.20
CA CYS A 78 8.93 -5.91 5.97
C CYS A 78 7.90 -6.33 4.93
N ALA A 79 6.75 -6.87 5.34
CA ALA A 79 5.70 -7.26 4.41
C ALA A 79 5.06 -6.02 3.77
N ALA A 80 4.79 -5.00 4.56
CA ALA A 80 4.26 -3.73 4.07
C ALA A 80 5.28 -2.97 3.19
N LEU A 81 6.56 -2.95 3.59
CA LEU A 81 7.64 -2.36 2.80
C LEU A 81 7.80 -3.05 1.44
N CYS A 82 7.80 -4.38 1.42
CA CYS A 82 7.89 -5.15 0.18
C CYS A 82 6.68 -4.96 -0.73
N LYS A 83 5.48 -4.89 -0.16
CA LYS A 83 4.26 -4.58 -0.92
C LYS A 83 4.32 -3.19 -1.54
N ALA A 84 4.74 -2.19 -0.76
CA ALA A 84 4.89 -0.82 -1.25
C ALA A 84 5.98 -0.73 -2.34
N LEU A 85 7.12 -1.42 -2.15
CA LEU A 85 8.20 -1.48 -3.13
C LEU A 85 7.75 -2.11 -4.46
N ALA A 86 6.95 -3.18 -4.41
CA ALA A 86 6.37 -3.77 -5.62
C ALA A 86 5.43 -2.80 -6.35
N SER A 87 4.62 -2.02 -5.62
CA SER A 87 3.79 -0.98 -6.21
C SER A 87 4.61 0.16 -6.83
N MET A 88 5.65 0.64 -6.13
CA MET A 88 6.59 1.64 -6.68
C MET A 88 7.25 1.13 -7.96
N SER A 89 7.65 -0.14 -8.01
CA SER A 89 8.27 -0.74 -9.19
C SER A 89 7.33 -0.78 -10.38
N ARG A 90 6.05 -1.11 -10.17
CA ARG A 90 5.04 -1.12 -11.24
C ARG A 90 4.80 0.29 -11.77
N ALA A 91 4.57 1.26 -10.89
CA ALA A 91 4.34 2.65 -11.26
C ALA A 91 5.55 3.24 -12.02
N THR A 92 6.77 2.96 -11.54
CA THR A 92 8.01 3.35 -12.22
C THR A 92 8.11 2.75 -13.62
N ASN A 93 7.76 1.46 -13.77
CA ASN A 93 7.76 0.83 -15.08
C ASN A 93 6.74 1.48 -16.01
N SER A 94 5.52 1.75 -15.54
CA SER A 94 4.50 2.47 -16.30
C SER A 94 5.00 3.84 -16.78
N LEU A 95 5.64 4.62 -15.91
CA LEU A 95 6.25 5.91 -16.28
C LEU A 95 7.34 5.76 -17.35
N CYS A 96 8.17 4.72 -17.25
CA CYS A 96 9.25 4.48 -18.19
C CYS A 96 8.78 3.92 -19.54
N GLU A 97 7.69 3.15 -19.58
CA GLU A 97 7.05 2.75 -20.83
C GLU A 97 6.50 3.96 -21.58
N LEU A 98 5.89 4.92 -20.87
CA LEU A 98 5.36 6.15 -21.47
C LEU A 98 6.43 7.02 -22.14
N VAL A 99 7.70 6.93 -21.72
CA VAL A 99 8.81 7.63 -22.39
C VAL A 99 8.96 7.16 -23.84
N LYS A 100 8.73 5.88 -24.11
CA LYS A 100 8.78 5.33 -25.49
C LYS A 100 7.65 5.89 -26.36
N GLU A 101 6.56 6.31 -25.74
CA GLU A 101 5.39 6.91 -26.39
C GLU A 101 5.48 8.45 -26.48
N GLY A 102 6.63 9.04 -26.11
CA GLY A 102 6.86 10.49 -26.15
C GLY A 102 6.60 11.22 -24.83
N GLY A 103 6.48 10.50 -23.71
CA GLY A 103 6.41 11.06 -22.36
C GLY A 103 7.75 11.63 -21.86
N ASP A 104 7.70 12.33 -20.73
CA ASP A 104 8.88 13.01 -20.16
C ASP A 104 9.91 12.02 -19.57
N PRO A 105 11.14 11.95 -20.13
CA PRO A 105 12.20 11.07 -19.61
C PRO A 105 12.65 11.42 -18.19
N LYS A 106 12.50 12.68 -17.74
CA LYS A 106 12.85 13.06 -16.38
C LYS A 106 11.97 12.38 -15.36
N ARG A 107 10.66 12.26 -15.60
CA ARG A 107 9.73 11.56 -14.70
C ARG A 107 10.13 10.10 -14.50
N CYS A 108 10.52 9.39 -15.57
CA CYS A 108 11.04 8.03 -15.46
C CYS A 108 12.36 7.98 -14.67
N SER A 109 13.28 8.91 -14.92
CA SER A 109 14.56 8.98 -14.18
C SER A 109 14.36 9.22 -12.69
N ASP A 110 13.48 10.17 -12.32
CA ASP A 110 13.17 10.50 -10.94
C ASP A 110 12.47 9.33 -10.23
N ALA A 111 11.55 8.66 -10.92
CA ALA A 111 10.88 7.47 -10.41
C ALA A 111 11.86 6.32 -10.13
N LYS A 112 12.83 6.09 -11.04
CA LYS A 112 13.90 5.11 -10.83
C LYS A 112 14.76 5.43 -9.61
N ALA A 113 15.19 6.68 -9.46
CA ALA A 113 15.98 7.09 -8.30
C ALA A 113 15.24 6.87 -6.96
N ARG A 114 13.92 7.12 -6.94
CA ARG A 114 13.07 6.83 -5.78
C ARG A 114 12.96 5.33 -5.51
N LEU A 115 12.79 4.52 -6.56
CA LEU A 115 12.72 3.06 -6.45
C LEU A 115 14.04 2.46 -5.93
N GLU A 116 15.19 2.90 -6.45
CA GLU A 116 16.52 2.46 -6.00
C GLU A 116 16.77 2.80 -4.51
N SER A 117 16.31 3.99 -4.09
CA SER A 117 16.37 4.41 -2.70
C SER A 117 15.50 3.51 -1.80
N ALA A 118 14.28 3.18 -2.25
CA ALA A 118 13.39 2.26 -1.54
C ALA A 118 13.98 0.85 -1.47
N GLN A 119 14.54 0.33 -2.57
CA GLN A 119 15.22 -0.97 -2.62
C GLN A 119 16.38 -1.05 -1.64
N SER A 120 17.24 -0.03 -1.62
CA SER A 120 18.37 0.03 -0.68
C SER A 120 17.90 -0.01 0.77
N LYS A 121 16.80 0.69 1.08
CA LYS A 121 16.22 0.69 2.42
C LYS A 121 15.59 -0.65 2.79
N VAL A 122 14.86 -1.29 1.89
CA VAL A 122 14.34 -2.65 2.11
C VAL A 122 15.46 -3.65 2.30
N ASN A 123 16.51 -3.58 1.48
CA ASN A 123 17.66 -4.47 1.57
C ASN A 123 18.37 -4.31 2.93
N SER A 124 18.45 -3.08 3.44
CA SER A 124 19.05 -2.78 4.74
C SER A 124 18.17 -3.20 5.93
N SER A 125 16.85 -3.04 5.83
CA SER A 125 15.92 -3.35 6.94
C SER A 125 15.47 -4.81 6.98
N CYS A 126 15.30 -5.43 5.81
CA CYS A 126 14.62 -6.72 5.63
C CYS A 126 15.48 -7.76 4.88
N GLY A 127 16.64 -7.37 4.34
CA GLY A 127 17.50 -8.23 3.53
C GLY A 127 17.00 -8.34 2.10
N ALA A 128 15.85 -8.96 1.85
CA ALA A 128 15.26 -9.05 0.52
C ALA A 128 13.74 -9.24 0.61
N CYS A 129 13.03 -8.84 -0.45
CA CYS A 129 11.63 -9.25 -0.62
C CYS A 129 11.58 -10.64 -1.25
N GLY A 130 11.10 -11.63 -0.49
CA GLY A 130 10.97 -13.03 -0.89
C GLY A 130 9.73 -13.65 -0.29
#